data_AF-A0A2H9N6S9-F1
#
_entry.id   AF-A0A2H9N6S9-F1
#
_cell.length_a   1.000
_cell.length_b   1.000
_cell.length_c   1.000
_cell.angle_alpha   90.00
_cell.angle_beta   90.00
_cell.angle_gamma   90.00
#
_symmetry.space_group_name_H-M   'P 1'
#
loop_
_entity.id
_entity.type
_entity.pdbx_description
1 polymer ?
#
loop_
_entity_poly.entity_id
_entity_poly.type
_entity_poly.pdbx_seq_one_letter_code
_entity_poly.pdbx_strand_id
1 'polypeptide(L)'
;NLKELEDNLKYLTATINEKDFSSIISSFQEDLRGNCVYCNHCLPCPEGIDIGRVIQMVDRVLIEAPGESGYKEYQKKVNFYYPGRIRTGSSQHKNLSKDASRCIECGICIKSALSK
;
A
#
# COMPACT_ATOMS: atom_id res chain seq x y z
N ASN A 1 -12.56 24.24 13.13
CA ASN A 1 -12.63 23.96 11.67
C ASN A 1 -12.61 25.16 10.74
N LEU A 2 -13.14 26.35 11.07
CA LEU A 2 -13.07 27.49 10.11
C LEU A 2 -11.64 27.86 9.73
N LYS A 3 -10.73 27.95 10.70
CA LYS A 3 -9.30 28.21 10.47
C LYS A 3 -8.63 27.15 9.58
N GLU A 4 -8.90 25.87 9.84
CA GLU A 4 -8.38 24.76 9.03
C GLU A 4 -8.94 24.78 7.60
N LEU A 5 -10.20 25.17 7.43
CA LEU A 5 -10.81 25.36 6.12
C LEU A 5 -10.14 26.50 5.35
N GLU A 6 -9.92 27.64 6.01
CA GLU A 6 -9.20 28.78 5.42
C GLU A 6 -7.77 28.40 5.01
N ASP A 7 -7.06 27.65 5.86
CA ASP A 7 -5.71 27.16 5.55
C ASP A 7 -5.70 26.20 4.35
N ASN A 8 -6.69 25.30 4.24
CA ASN A 8 -6.83 24.43 3.07
C ASN A 8 -7.12 25.20 1.78
N LEU A 9 -7.93 26.27 1.84
CA LEU A 9 -8.30 27.05 0.67
C LEU A 9 -7.11 27.83 0.07
N LYS A 10 -6.07 28.14 0.85
CA LYS A 10 -4.82 28.76 0.36
C LYS A 10 -4.14 27.96 -0.74
N TYR A 11 -4.36 26.64 -0.80
CA TYR A 11 -3.84 25.78 -1.87
C TYR A 11 -4.26 26.26 -3.28
N LEU A 12 -5.47 26.80 -3.42
CA LEU A 12 -5.98 27.22 -4.73
C LEU A 12 -5.17 28.38 -5.33
N THR A 13 -4.61 29.23 -4.49
CA THR A 13 -3.82 30.41 -4.88
C THR A 13 -2.32 30.22 -4.68
N ALA A 14 -1.88 29.11 -4.09
CA ALA A 14 -0.48 28.82 -3.85
C ALA A 14 0.32 28.65 -5.15
N THR A 15 1.55 29.15 -5.12
CA THR A 15 2.55 29.04 -6.19
C THR A 15 3.00 27.58 -6.39
N ILE A 16 3.70 27.29 -7.49
CA ILE A 16 4.24 25.95 -7.77
C ILE A 16 5.20 25.50 -6.65
N ASN A 17 6.05 26.42 -6.16
CA ASN A 17 7.00 26.13 -5.09
C ASN A 17 6.30 25.82 -3.76
N GLU A 18 5.22 26.52 -3.43
CA GLU A 18 4.43 26.25 -2.21
C GLU A 18 3.63 24.94 -2.30
N LYS A 19 3.44 24.41 -3.52
CA LYS A 19 2.82 23.11 -3.79
C LYS A 19 3.84 21.98 -3.92
N ASP A 20 5.13 22.26 -3.70
CA ASP A 20 6.16 21.23 -3.71
C ASP A 20 6.14 20.44 -2.39
N PHE A 21 5.38 19.35 -2.40
CA PHE A 21 5.30 18.42 -1.27
C PHE A 21 6.33 17.27 -1.35
N SER A 22 7.33 17.35 -2.24
CA SER A 22 8.33 16.30 -2.42
C SER A 22 9.10 15.96 -1.13
N SER A 23 9.36 16.97 -0.29
CA SER A 23 9.99 16.82 1.02
C SER A 23 9.19 15.94 1.99
N ILE A 24 7.86 16.11 2.03
CA ILE A 24 6.95 15.32 2.86
C ILE A 24 6.88 13.88 2.36
N ILE A 25 6.87 13.67 1.04
CA ILE A 25 6.85 12.32 0.44
C ILE A 25 8.08 11.52 0.85
N SER A 26 9.26 12.16 0.88
CA SER A 26 10.52 11.51 1.26
C SER A 26 10.50 11.02 2.70
N SER A 27 9.98 11.83 3.63
CA SER A 27 9.81 11.41 5.04
C SER A 27 8.81 10.26 5.23
N PHE A 28 7.90 10.07 4.28
CA PHE A 28 6.86 9.04 4.37
C PHE A 28 7.36 7.63 3.99
N GLN A 29 8.49 7.51 3.29
CA GLN A 29 8.98 6.22 2.78
C GLN A 29 9.50 5.28 3.88
N GLU A 30 9.98 5.82 5.00
CA GLU A 30 10.51 5.00 6.10
C GLU A 30 9.42 4.18 6.81
N ASP A 31 8.19 4.73 6.91
CA ASP A 31 7.06 4.11 7.61
C ASP A 31 6.36 2.99 6.82
N LEU A 32 6.71 2.83 5.53
CA LEU A 32 6.11 1.84 4.63
C LEU A 32 6.86 0.51 4.63
N ARG A 33 8.02 0.42 5.29
CA ARG A 33 8.80 -0.81 5.36
C ARG A 33 7.97 -1.92 6.00
N GLY A 34 7.79 -3.02 5.27
CA GLY A 34 6.99 -4.17 5.71
C GLY A 34 5.48 -4.04 5.48
N ASN A 35 4.98 -2.91 4.99
CA ASN A 35 3.56 -2.69 4.71
C ASN A 35 3.28 -2.67 3.20
N CYS A 36 2.38 -3.54 2.73
CA CYS A 36 1.94 -3.51 1.34
C CYS A 36 0.88 -2.42 1.12
N VAL A 37 1.16 -1.46 0.23
CA VAL A 37 0.21 -0.41 -0.19
C VAL A 37 -0.27 -0.58 -1.63
N TYR A 38 -0.06 -1.76 -2.21
CA TYR A 38 -0.45 -2.09 -3.58
C TYR A 38 0.17 -1.16 -4.65
N CYS A 39 1.42 -0.70 -4.42
CA CYS A 39 2.20 0.10 -5.37
C CYS A 39 2.76 -0.71 -6.54
N ASN A 40 2.77 -2.04 -6.43
CA ASN A 40 3.29 -2.98 -7.42
C ASN A 40 4.79 -2.85 -7.76
N HIS A 41 5.61 -2.22 -6.91
CA HIS A 41 7.08 -2.19 -7.05
C HIS A 41 7.75 -3.57 -6.92
N CYS A 42 7.02 -4.54 -6.38
CA CYS A 42 7.44 -5.94 -6.29
C CYS A 42 7.30 -6.71 -7.62
N LEU A 43 6.68 -6.12 -8.64
CA LEU A 43 6.46 -6.75 -9.94
C LEU A 43 7.56 -6.34 -10.95
N PRO A 44 7.90 -7.23 -11.92
CA PRO A 44 7.33 -8.57 -12.13
C PRO A 44 7.93 -9.62 -11.19
N CYS A 45 7.09 -10.57 -10.74
CA CYS A 45 7.56 -11.77 -10.05
C CYS A 45 8.10 -12.78 -11.09
N PRO A 46 9.25 -13.43 -10.85
CA PRO A 46 9.79 -14.45 -11.77
C PRO A 46 8.85 -15.64 -11.97
N GLU A 47 8.06 -15.99 -10.94
CA GLU A 47 7.04 -17.06 -11.01
C GLU A 47 5.72 -16.59 -11.63
N GLY A 48 5.66 -15.35 -12.12
CA GLY A 48 4.47 -14.77 -12.73
C GLY A 48 3.34 -14.49 -11.75
N ILE A 49 3.64 -14.28 -10.46
CA ILE A 49 2.65 -13.98 -9.42
C ILE A 49 2.33 -12.47 -9.37
N ASP A 50 1.05 -12.12 -9.31
CA ASP A 50 0.54 -10.80 -8.99
C ASP A 50 0.56 -10.60 -7.47
N ILE A 51 1.76 -10.35 -6.93
CA ILE A 51 2.01 -10.27 -5.48
C ILE A 51 1.10 -9.24 -4.81
N GLY A 52 0.95 -8.05 -5.42
CA GLY A 52 0.09 -7.00 -4.90
C GLY A 52 -1.37 -7.44 -4.81
N ARG A 53 -1.87 -8.17 -5.81
CA ARG A 53 -3.25 -8.68 -5.80
C ARG A 53 -3.45 -9.82 -4.81
N VAL A 54 -2.48 -10.71 -4.65
CA VAL A 54 -2.53 -11.79 -3.64
C VAL A 54 -2.66 -11.19 -2.24
N ILE A 55 -1.79 -10.24 -1.88
CA ILE A 55 -1.82 -9.59 -0.56
C ILE A 55 -3.16 -8.87 -0.36
N GLN A 56 -3.64 -8.14 -1.37
CA GLN A 56 -4.94 -7.49 -1.33
C GLN A 56 -6.12 -8.44 -1.08
N MET A 57 -6.07 -9.67 -1.60
CA MET A 57 -7.12 -10.67 -1.35
C MET A 57 -7.11 -11.14 0.10
N VAL A 58 -5.92 -11.36 0.68
CA VAL A 58 -5.76 -11.68 2.11
C VAL A 58 -6.29 -10.54 2.97
N ASP A 59 -5.87 -9.32 2.66
CA ASP A 59 -6.29 -8.10 3.34
C ASP A 59 -7.81 -7.94 3.40
N ARG A 60 -8.51 -8.24 2.29
CA ARG A 60 -9.98 -8.19 2.23
C ARG A 60 -10.62 -9.19 3.20
N VAL A 61 -10.13 -10.43 3.21
CA VAL A 61 -10.64 -11.47 4.10
C VAL A 61 -10.42 -11.09 5.56
N LEU A 62 -9.26 -10.52 5.89
CA LEU A 62 -8.96 -10.07 7.26
C LEU A 62 -9.85 -8.89 7.71
N ILE A 63 -10.26 -8.01 6.80
CA ILE A 63 -11.23 -6.95 7.10
C ILE A 63 -12.61 -7.53 7.45
N GLU A 64 -13.04 -8.54 6.71
CA GLU A 64 -14.35 -9.16 6.88
C GLU A 64 -14.39 -10.20 8.02
N ALA A 65 -13.23 -10.63 8.52
CA ALA A 65 -13.12 -11.66 9.54
C ALA A 65 -13.60 -11.18 10.93
N PRO A 66 -14.41 -11.97 11.66
CA PRO A 66 -14.80 -11.68 13.03
C PRO A 66 -13.74 -12.10 14.06
N GLY A 67 -13.69 -11.43 15.22
CA GLY A 67 -12.90 -11.88 16.38
C GLY A 67 -11.39 -11.70 16.26
N GLU A 68 -10.60 -12.66 16.76
CA GLU A 68 -9.12 -12.63 16.81
C GLU A 68 -8.45 -12.68 15.42
N SER A 69 -9.17 -13.18 14.41
CA SER A 69 -8.74 -13.15 13.01
C SER A 69 -9.15 -11.85 12.29
N GLY A 70 -9.89 -10.99 12.98
CA GLY A 70 -10.40 -9.74 12.45
C GLY A 70 -9.40 -8.59 12.50
N TYR A 71 -9.69 -7.59 11.67
CA TYR A 71 -8.90 -6.40 11.46
C TYR A 71 -8.38 -5.70 12.74
N LYS A 72 -9.20 -5.61 13.80
CA LYS A 72 -8.81 -4.94 15.05
C LYS A 72 -7.61 -5.57 15.75
N GLU A 73 -7.47 -6.89 15.65
CA GLU A 73 -6.34 -7.60 16.25
C GLU A 73 -5.13 -7.56 15.31
N TYR A 74 -5.38 -7.64 14.00
CA TYR A 74 -4.34 -7.53 12.99
C TYR A 74 -3.66 -6.15 12.99
N GLN A 75 -4.42 -5.06 13.15
CA GLN A 75 -3.90 -3.68 13.27
C GLN A 75 -2.90 -3.48 14.40
N LYS A 76 -2.96 -4.29 15.47
CA LYS A 76 -1.96 -4.23 16.55
C LYS A 76 -0.61 -4.83 16.12
N LYS A 77 -0.61 -5.68 15.09
CA LYS A 77 0.55 -6.44 14.60
C LYS A 77 1.21 -5.82 13.37
N VAL A 78 0.49 -4.96 12.64
CA VAL A 78 1.04 -4.18 11.52
C VAL A 78 1.31 -2.74 11.92
N ASN A 79 2.36 -2.14 11.37
CA ASN A 79 2.66 -0.73 11.64
C ASN A 79 1.49 0.13 11.16
N PHE A 80 1.20 1.21 11.90
CA PHE A 80 0.07 2.15 11.81
C PHE A 80 -0.44 2.49 10.39
N TYR A 81 0.40 2.39 9.37
CA TYR A 81 0.04 2.65 7.98
C TYR A 81 -0.47 1.40 7.24
N TYR A 82 -1.66 0.96 7.60
CA TYR A 82 -2.45 0.05 6.76
C TYR A 82 -3.44 0.88 5.94
N PRO A 83 -3.53 0.72 4.61
CA PRO A 83 -4.38 1.56 3.79
C PRO A 83 -5.84 1.34 4.21
N GLY A 84 -6.44 2.34 4.85
CA GLY A 84 -7.84 2.32 5.30
C GLY A 84 -8.87 2.16 4.18
N ARG A 85 -8.42 2.06 2.93
CA ARG A 85 -9.22 1.64 1.77
C ARG A 85 -8.43 0.67 0.91
N ILE A 86 -8.84 -0.59 0.90
CA ILE A 86 -8.38 -1.57 -0.10
C ILE A 86 -8.90 -1.12 -1.48
N ARG A 87 -8.00 -0.94 -2.45
CA ARG A 87 -8.38 -0.62 -3.84
C ARG A 87 -9.14 -1.80 -4.46
N THR A 88 -10.48 -1.74 -4.52
CA THR A 88 -11.31 -2.85 -5.01
C THR A 88 -11.30 -3.07 -6.53
N GLY A 89 -10.61 -2.20 -7.29
CA GLY A 89 -10.50 -2.29 -8.74
C GLY A 89 -9.89 -3.60 -9.25
N SER A 90 -10.06 -3.86 -10.55
CA SER A 90 -9.39 -4.99 -11.23
C SER A 90 -7.87 -4.78 -11.26
N SER A 91 -7.10 -5.86 -11.15
CA SER A 91 -5.65 -5.78 -11.30
C SER A 91 -5.28 -5.18 -12.67
N GLN A 92 -4.29 -4.30 -12.67
CA GLN A 92 -3.67 -3.77 -13.89
C GLN A 92 -2.82 -4.84 -14.59
N HIS A 93 -2.46 -5.93 -13.90
CA HIS A 93 -1.61 -7.01 -14.38
C HIS A 93 -2.42 -8.28 -14.66
N LYS A 94 -3.34 -8.23 -15.64
CA LYS A 94 -4.25 -9.34 -15.97
C LYS A 94 -3.54 -10.65 -16.37
N ASN A 95 -2.30 -10.57 -16.83
CA ASN A 95 -1.52 -11.72 -17.28
C ASN A 95 -0.76 -12.42 -16.14
N LEU A 96 -0.74 -11.86 -14.94
CA LEU A 96 -0.10 -12.47 -13.78
C LEU A 96 -1.09 -13.36 -13.01
N SER A 97 -0.57 -14.47 -12.49
CA SER A 97 -1.30 -15.42 -11.66
C SER A 97 -1.59 -14.84 -10.28
N LYS A 98 -2.74 -15.20 -9.70
CA LYS A 98 -3.07 -14.88 -8.30
C LYS A 98 -2.85 -16.07 -7.37
N ASP A 99 -2.19 -17.11 -7.87
CA ASP A 99 -1.87 -18.31 -7.11
C ASP A 99 -0.57 -18.10 -6.31
N ALA A 100 -0.73 -17.87 -5.00
CA ALA A 100 0.38 -17.69 -4.07
C ALA A 100 1.22 -18.97 -3.88
N SER A 101 0.65 -20.14 -4.16
CA SER A 101 1.30 -21.45 -3.97
C SER A 101 2.50 -21.65 -4.89
N ARG A 102 2.63 -20.83 -5.94
CA ARG A 102 3.78 -20.82 -6.86
C ARG A 102 5.01 -20.11 -6.27
N CYS A 103 4.91 -19.50 -5.09
CA CYS A 103 6.02 -18.81 -4.47
C CYS A 103 7.16 -19.78 -4.11
N ILE A 104 8.35 -19.53 -4.63
CA ILE A 104 9.58 -20.28 -4.31
C ILE A 104 10.48 -19.55 -3.30
N GLU A 105 9.95 -18.53 -2.61
CA GLU A 105 10.66 -17.75 -1.58
C GLU A 105 11.98 -17.11 -2.04
N CYS A 106 12.12 -16.79 -3.33
CA CYS A 106 13.35 -16.22 -3.90
C CYS A 106 13.74 -14.82 -3.34
N GLY A 107 12.82 -14.11 -2.67
CA GLY A 107 13.06 -12.82 -2.04
C GLY A 107 13.26 -11.62 -2.98
N ILE A 108 13.18 -11.80 -4.31
CA ILE A 108 13.38 -10.73 -5.30
C ILE A 108 12.38 -9.58 -5.10
N CYS A 109 11.12 -9.91 -4.84
CA CYS A 109 10.05 -8.95 -4.60
C CYS A 109 10.33 -8.04 -3.40
N ILE A 110 10.93 -8.57 -2.33
CA ILE A 110 11.29 -7.83 -1.12
C ILE A 110 12.42 -6.84 -1.43
N LYS A 111 13.47 -7.31 -2.11
CA LYS A 111 14.59 -6.45 -2.53
C LYS A 111 14.13 -5.32 -3.44
N SER A 112 13.28 -5.64 -4.42
CA SER A 112 12.72 -4.65 -5.35
C SER A 112 11.87 -3.61 -4.62
N ALA A 113 11.02 -4.04 -3.69
CA ALA A 113 10.14 -3.14 -2.94
C ALA A 113 10.90 -2.20 -1.98
N LEU A 114 12.04 -2.62 -1.44
CA LEU A 114 12.87 -1.80 -0.54
C LEU A 114 13.83 -0.85 -1.28
N SER A 115 14.02 -1.04 -2.60
CA SER A 115 14.95 -0.26 -3.41
C SER A 115 14.37 1.04 -3.98
N LYS A 116 13.10 1.34 -3.73
CA LYS A 116 12.36 2.47 -4.29
C LYS A 116 11.57 3.21 -3.22
#